data_AF-A0A512HMN2-F1
#
_entry.id   AF-A0A512HMN2-F1
#
_cell.length_a   1.000
_cell.length_b   1.000
_cell.length_c   1.000
_cell.angle_alpha   90.00
_cell.angle_beta   90.00
_cell.angle_gamma   90.00
#
_symmetry.space_group_name_H-M   'P 1'
#
loop_
_entity.id
_entity.type
_entity.pdbx_description
1 polymer ?
#
loop_
_entity_poly.entity_id
_entity_poly.type
_entity_poly.pdbx_seq_one_letter_code
_entity_poly.pdbx_strand_id
1 'polypeptide(L)'
;MQKLITAMSKPGFSWPICHEANSGKPGHETYEDCPAGTTVGYSSSGGDNNWRGEPNQCIKTVNVCGTSGHYFNSNRDGESCIQQVATPRPRRADPYYFDIPNEDGVKERFWFNLNH
;
A
#
# COMPACT_ATOMS: atom_id res chain seq x y z
N MET A 1 -1.68 -3.42 28.59
CA MET A 1 -1.79 -4.18 27.33
C MET A 1 -0.54 -4.12 26.43
N GLN A 2 0.40 -3.19 26.64
CA GLN A 2 1.60 -3.06 25.78
C GLN A 2 2.57 -4.26 25.82
N LYS A 3 2.75 -4.94 26.98
CA LYS A 3 3.72 -6.04 27.12
C LYS A 3 3.50 -7.21 26.14
N LEU A 4 2.24 -7.51 25.79
CA LEU A 4 1.90 -8.58 24.87
C LEU A 4 2.26 -8.17 23.42
N ILE A 5 1.89 -6.95 23.02
CA ILE A 5 2.17 -6.39 21.70
C ILE A 5 3.68 -6.33 21.44
N THR A 6 4.48 -5.92 22.44
CA THR A 6 5.95 -5.91 22.33
C THR A 6 6.57 -7.30 22.24
N ALA A 7 5.93 -8.34 22.79
CA ALA A 7 6.39 -9.71 22.62
C ALA A 7 6.05 -10.22 21.21
N MET A 8 4.86 -9.89 20.73
CA MET A 8 4.34 -10.27 19.41
C MET A 8 5.11 -9.63 18.24
N SER A 9 5.70 -8.44 18.46
CA SER A 9 6.50 -7.74 17.46
C SER A 9 7.95 -8.27 17.32
N LYS A 10 8.39 -9.17 18.21
CA LYS A 10 9.77 -9.68 18.19
C LYS A 10 9.99 -10.69 17.06
N PRO A 11 11.16 -10.63 16.39
CA PRO A 11 11.55 -11.67 15.43
C PRO A 11 11.61 -13.04 16.15
N GLY A 12 10.99 -14.06 15.54
CA GLY A 12 10.90 -15.41 16.12
C GLY A 12 9.71 -15.65 17.05
N PHE A 13 8.84 -14.66 17.27
CA PHE A 13 7.60 -14.88 17.98
C PHE A 13 6.65 -15.77 17.17
N SER A 14 6.27 -16.91 17.76
CA SER A 14 5.26 -17.78 17.18
C SER A 14 3.88 -17.27 17.56
N TRP A 15 3.13 -16.82 16.57
CA TRP A 15 1.76 -16.40 16.76
C TRP A 15 0.90 -17.61 17.13
N PRO A 16 0.16 -17.58 18.26
CA PRO A 16 -0.69 -18.69 18.63
C PRO A 16 -1.77 -18.89 17.57
N ILE A 17 -1.96 -20.14 17.16
CA ILE A 17 -3.01 -20.51 16.22
C ILE A 17 -4.27 -20.76 17.03
N CYS A 18 -5.35 -20.05 16.69
CA CYS A 18 -6.69 -20.38 17.17
C CYS A 18 -7.42 -21.07 16.02
N HIS A 19 -7.63 -22.38 16.15
CA HIS A 19 -8.29 -23.17 15.13
C HIS A 19 -9.78 -22.80 15.00
N GLU A 20 -10.41 -22.45 16.12
CA GLU A 20 -11.81 -22.03 16.21
C GLU A 20 -12.07 -20.73 15.44
N ALA A 21 -11.13 -19.78 15.50
CA ALA A 21 -11.21 -18.51 14.78
C ALA A 21 -10.50 -18.56 13.41
N ASN A 22 -9.96 -19.72 13.01
CA ASN A 22 -9.08 -19.90 11.85
C ASN A 22 -8.01 -18.80 11.73
N SER A 23 -7.48 -18.37 12.87
CA SER A 23 -6.56 -17.24 12.97
C SER A 23 -5.18 -17.74 13.39
N GLY A 24 -4.14 -17.16 12.78
CA GLY A 24 -2.75 -17.57 12.97
C GLY A 24 -1.83 -16.35 13.02
N LYS A 25 -0.77 -16.34 12.20
CA LYS A 25 0.04 -15.13 12.03
C LYS A 25 -0.78 -14.03 11.33
N PRO A 26 -0.78 -12.78 11.82
CA PRO A 26 -1.49 -11.69 11.16
C PRO A 26 -0.91 -11.41 9.77
N GLY A 27 -1.77 -10.93 8.89
CA GLY A 27 -1.35 -10.31 7.65
C GLY A 27 -0.70 -8.94 7.90
N HIS A 28 -0.01 -8.41 6.90
CA HIS A 28 0.62 -7.10 6.96
C HIS A 28 0.42 -6.35 5.64
N GLU A 29 -0.15 -5.15 5.73
CA GLU A 29 -0.27 -4.21 4.62
C GLU A 29 0.27 -2.85 5.07
N THR A 30 1.38 -2.43 4.48
CA THR A 30 2.06 -1.17 4.86
C THR A 30 1.28 0.08 4.43
N TYR A 31 0.55 -0.01 3.32
CA TYR A 31 -0.03 1.14 2.65
C TYR A 31 -1.56 1.08 2.64
N GLU A 32 -2.20 2.23 2.81
CA GLU A 32 -3.64 2.43 2.68
C GLU A 32 -4.06 2.45 1.22
N ASP A 33 -5.33 2.27 0.91
CA ASP A 33 -5.82 2.39 -0.46
C ASP A 33 -5.55 3.78 -1.04
N CYS A 34 -5.26 3.81 -2.34
CA CYS A 34 -5.05 5.07 -3.04
C CYS A 34 -6.35 5.90 -3.05
N PRO A 35 -6.28 7.23 -2.91
CA PRO A 35 -7.46 8.08 -2.91
C PRO A 35 -8.22 7.95 -4.24
N ALA A 36 -9.53 8.20 -4.19
CA ALA A 36 -10.39 8.06 -5.36
C ALA A 36 -9.85 8.83 -6.58
N GLY A 37 -9.87 8.17 -7.74
CA GLY A 37 -9.33 8.74 -8.99
C GLY A 37 -7.81 8.60 -9.15
N THR A 38 -7.15 7.82 -8.29
CA THR A 38 -5.73 7.45 -8.45
C THR A 38 -5.58 5.94 -8.44
N THR A 39 -4.54 5.43 -9.10
CA THR A 39 -4.25 3.99 -9.21
C THR A 39 -2.98 3.63 -8.47
N VAL A 40 -2.85 2.38 -8.01
CA VAL A 40 -1.62 1.93 -7.33
C VAL A 40 -0.45 1.91 -8.31
N GLY A 41 0.63 2.58 -7.92
CA GLY A 41 1.91 2.66 -8.62
C GLY A 41 3.04 2.07 -7.79
N TYR A 42 4.17 1.90 -8.46
CA TYR A 42 5.38 1.29 -7.89
C TYR A 42 6.55 2.24 -8.16
N SER A 43 7.32 2.58 -7.14
CA SER A 43 8.59 3.28 -7.37
C SER A 43 9.53 2.36 -8.15
N SER A 44 10.12 2.87 -9.22
CA SER A 44 11.23 2.20 -9.89
C SER A 44 12.46 2.22 -8.98
N SER A 45 12.65 1.15 -8.21
CA SER A 45 13.90 0.92 -7.49
C SER A 45 14.98 0.61 -8.52
N GLY A 46 15.79 1.60 -8.88
CA GLY A 46 16.79 1.50 -9.95
C GLY A 46 17.79 0.37 -9.73
N GLY A 47 18.09 -0.35 -10.81
CA GLY A 47 19.22 -1.28 -10.94
C GLY A 47 18.81 -2.69 -11.37
N ASP A 48 18.85 -2.94 -12.69
CA ASP A 48 19.12 -4.18 -13.45
C ASP A 48 18.55 -5.55 -13.01
N ASN A 49 17.78 -5.62 -11.94
CA ASN A 49 17.15 -6.84 -11.45
C ASN A 49 15.66 -6.56 -11.30
N ASN A 50 14.85 -7.40 -11.94
CA ASN A 50 13.41 -7.33 -12.13
C ASN A 50 12.56 -7.38 -10.83
N TRP A 51 13.04 -6.79 -9.73
CA TRP A 51 12.27 -6.63 -8.51
C TRP A 51 11.29 -5.48 -8.71
N ARG A 52 10.02 -5.83 -8.90
CA ARG A 52 8.93 -4.87 -8.74
C ARG A 52 9.07 -4.26 -7.34
N GLY A 53 9.26 -2.94 -7.27
CA GLY A 53 9.33 -2.21 -6.02
C GLY A 53 8.04 -2.39 -5.20
N GLU A 54 8.02 -1.89 -3.97
CA GLU A 54 6.77 -1.88 -3.20
C GLU A 54 5.70 -1.02 -3.90
N PRO A 55 4.40 -1.34 -3.77
CA PRO A 55 3.29 -0.53 -4.28
C PRO A 55 3.10 0.74 -3.44
N ASN A 56 4.14 1.59 -3.42
CA ASN A 56 4.31 2.72 -2.52
C ASN A 56 3.88 4.06 -3.13
N GLN A 57 3.27 4.04 -4.32
CA GLN A 57 2.82 5.24 -5.00
C GLN A 57 1.34 5.15 -5.38
N CYS A 58 0.71 6.32 -5.50
CA CYS A 58 -0.57 6.51 -6.16
C CYS A 58 -0.33 7.36 -7.41
N ILE A 59 -0.81 6.88 -8.55
CA ILE A 59 -0.62 7.52 -9.85
C ILE A 59 -1.92 8.19 -10.25
N LYS A 60 -1.84 9.46 -10.65
CA LYS A 60 -2.94 10.22 -11.23
C LYS A 60 -2.58 10.68 -12.63
N THR A 61 -3.44 10.40 -13.59
CA THR A 61 -3.33 10.93 -14.95
C THR A 61 -3.98 12.31 -15.00
N VAL A 62 -3.21 13.34 -15.33
CA VAL A 62 -3.66 14.72 -15.44
C VAL A 62 -3.50 15.21 -16.87
N ASN A 63 -4.51 15.90 -17.38
CA ASN A 63 -4.47 16.55 -18.69
C ASN A 63 -4.14 18.03 -18.48
N VAL A 64 -2.96 18.47 -18.95
CA VAL A 64 -2.48 19.85 -18.85
C VAL A 64 -2.57 20.60 -20.18
N CYS A 65 -3.32 20.07 -21.16
CA CYS A 65 -3.55 20.73 -22.43
C CYS A 65 -4.39 22.01 -22.22
N GLY A 66 -3.79 23.20 -22.37
CA GLY A 66 -4.51 24.48 -22.42
C GLY A 66 -4.30 25.45 -21.25
N THR A 67 -3.50 25.12 -20.23
CA THR A 67 -3.12 26.09 -19.20
C THR A 67 -1.93 26.93 -19.68
N SER A 68 -2.22 28.18 -20.03
CA SER A 68 -1.33 29.23 -20.57
C SER A 68 0.17 29.05 -20.31
N GLY A 69 0.96 28.84 -21.38
CA GLY A 69 2.40 29.11 -21.39
C GLY A 69 3.36 27.93 -21.59
N HIS A 70 2.90 26.67 -21.55
CA HIS A 70 3.77 25.53 -21.86
C HIS A 70 3.83 25.25 -23.36
N TYR A 71 4.56 26.09 -24.10
CA TYR A 71 5.10 25.71 -25.40
C TYR A 71 6.18 24.66 -25.15
N PHE A 72 5.82 23.38 -25.23
CA PHE A 72 6.78 22.29 -25.17
C PHE A 72 7.70 22.42 -26.39
N ASN A 73 8.98 22.66 -26.12
CA ASN A 73 9.99 22.78 -27.16
C ASN A 73 10.17 21.42 -27.82
N SER A 74 10.11 21.42 -29.14
CA SER A 74 10.12 20.25 -30.00
C SER A 74 11.39 19.42 -29.82
N ASN A 75 11.28 18.13 -30.18
CA ASN A 75 12.35 17.16 -30.47
C ASN A 75 12.65 16.08 -29.42
N ARG A 76 11.67 15.21 -29.13
CA ARG A 76 11.81 13.73 -29.12
C ARG A 76 10.50 13.07 -28.69
N ASP A 77 9.90 12.33 -29.62
CA ASP A 77 9.01 11.18 -29.40
C ASP A 77 7.83 11.35 -28.41
N GLY A 78 6.68 11.83 -28.91
CA GLY A 78 5.38 11.56 -28.30
C GLY A 78 4.83 12.61 -27.33
N GLU A 79 4.64 13.84 -27.81
CA GLU A 79 3.97 14.94 -27.10
C GLU A 79 2.52 14.59 -26.73
N SER A 80 2.34 14.00 -25.55
CA SER A 80 1.05 13.97 -24.87
C SER A 80 1.09 15.01 -23.76
N CYS A 81 0.23 16.02 -23.83
CA CYS A 81 -0.03 16.94 -22.70
C CYS A 81 -0.80 16.24 -21.56
N ILE A 82 -0.87 14.91 -21.58
CA ILE A 82 -1.30 14.06 -20.50
C ILE A 82 -0.05 13.65 -19.70
N GLN A 83 0.00 14.06 -18.44
CA GLN A 83 1.07 13.71 -17.51
C GLN A 83 0.58 12.70 -16.49
N GLN A 84 1.47 11.83 -16.02
CA GLN A 84 1.23 10.98 -14.86
C GLN A 84 1.95 11.59 -13.66
N VAL A 85 1.19 11.93 -12.63
CA VAL A 85 1.73 12.43 -11.35
C VAL A 85 1.72 11.28 -10.36
N ALA A 86 2.91 10.88 -9.91
CA ALA A 86 3.07 9.91 -8.84
C ALA A 86 3.16 10.64 -7.50
N THR A 87 2.26 10.31 -6.57
CA THR A 87 2.30 10.77 -5.18
C THR A 87 2.61 9.60 -4.26
N PRO A 88 3.32 9.79 -3.14
CA PRO A 88 3.53 8.72 -2.16
C PRO A 88 2.19 8.16 -1.67
N ARG A 89 2.09 6.83 -1.57
CA ARG A 89 0.90 6.16 -1.05
C ARG A 89 0.84 6.33 0.47
N PRO A 90 -0.32 6.69 1.06
CA PRO A 90 -0.43 6.85 2.51
C PRO A 90 -0.07 5.54 3.22
N ARG A 91 0.65 5.64 4.35
CA ARG A 91 0.98 4.47 5.18
C ARG A 91 -0.14 4.22 6.17
N ARG A 92 -0.51 2.95 6.36
CA ARG A 92 -1.52 2.56 7.37
C ARG A 92 -1.03 2.89 8.76
N ALA A 93 -1.90 3.52 9.55
CA ALA A 93 -1.69 3.68 10.98
C ALA A 93 -1.63 2.31 11.69
N ASP A 94 -2.45 1.37 11.24
CA ASP A 94 -2.55 -0.01 11.74
C ASP A 94 -2.24 -0.99 10.62
N PRO A 95 -0.97 -1.37 10.39
CA PRO A 95 -0.58 -2.14 9.21
C PRO A 95 -0.76 -3.65 9.37
N TYR A 96 -1.05 -4.16 10.57
CA TYR A 96 -1.28 -5.59 10.80
C TYR A 96 -2.77 -5.88 10.83
N TYR A 97 -3.17 -7.07 10.37
CA TYR A 97 -4.58 -7.45 10.38
C TYR A 97 -4.82 -8.93 10.61
N PHE A 98 -6.03 -9.23 11.09
CA PHE A 98 -6.61 -10.58 11.11
C PHE A 98 -7.88 -10.62 10.27
N ASP A 99 -8.00 -11.67 9.46
CA ASP A 99 -9.24 -12.01 8.77
C ASP A 99 -9.96 -13.11 9.59
N ILE A 100 -10.98 -12.75 10.36
CA ILE A 100 -11.71 -13.65 11.25
C ILE A 100 -13.09 -13.91 10.63
N PRO A 101 -13.49 -15.17 10.40
CA PRO A 101 -14.84 -15.47 9.95
C PRO A 101 -15.86 -15.16 11.05
N ASN A 102 -16.94 -14.46 10.72
CA ASN A 102 -18.09 -14.28 11.60
C ASN A 102 -18.99 -15.53 11.63
N GLU A 103 -20.09 -15.49 12.38
CA GLU A 103 -21.01 -16.63 12.54
C GLU A 103 -21.58 -17.14 11.20
N ASP A 104 -21.68 -16.26 10.20
CA ASP A 104 -22.15 -16.57 8.84
C ASP A 104 -21.02 -17.05 7.90
N GLY A 105 -19.79 -17.14 8.40
CA GLY A 105 -18.60 -17.53 7.63
C GLY A 105 -17.99 -16.42 6.76
N VAL A 106 -18.49 -15.18 6.86
CA VAL A 106 -17.92 -14.01 6.18
C VAL A 106 -16.68 -13.54 6.93
N LYS A 107 -15.56 -13.37 6.23
CA LYS A 107 -14.31 -12.89 6.83
C LYS A 107 -14.38 -11.39 7.09
N GLU A 108 -14.31 -11.02 8.36
CA GLU A 108 -14.15 -9.65 8.80
C GLU A 108 -12.67 -9.35 9.07
N ARG A 109 -12.21 -8.19 8.59
CA ARG A 109 -10.81 -7.76 8.73
C ARG A 109 -10.65 -6.79 9.89
N PHE A 110 -9.87 -7.18 10.89
CA PHE A 110 -9.54 -6.36 12.06
C PHE A 110 -8.11 -5.86 11.96
N TRP A 111 -7.92 -4.54 11.97
CA TRP A 111 -6.62 -3.87 11.86
C TRP A 111 -6.06 -3.51 13.23
N PHE A 112 -4.73 -3.57 13.37
CA PHE A 112 -4.02 -3.16 14.58
C PHE A 112 -2.54 -2.78 14.29
N ASN A 113 -1.89 -2.12 15.24
CA ASN A 113 -0.47 -1.79 15.19
C ASN A 113 0.34 -2.55 16.26
N LEU A 114 1.52 -3.02 15.86
CA LEU A 114 2.49 -3.68 16.75
C LEU A 114 3.55 -2.72 17.34
N ASN A 115 3.59 -1.48 16.86
CA ASN A 115 4.47 -0.41 17.31
C ASN A 115 3.61 0.56 18.15
N HIS A 116 3.63 0.39 19.47
CA HIS A 116 2.86 1.20 20.44
C HIS A 116 3.76 1.65 21.59
#